data_AF-A0A0C2YYW2-F1
#
_entry.id   AF-A0A0C2YYW2-F1
#
_cell.length_a   1.000
_cell.length_b   1.000
_cell.length_c   1.000
_cell.angle_alpha   90.00
_cell.angle_beta   90.00
_cell.angle_gamma   90.00
#
_symmetry.space_group_name_H-M   'P 1'
#
loop_
_entity.id
_entity.type
_entity.pdbx_description
1 polymer ?
#
loop_
_entity_poly.entity_id
_entity_poly.type
_entity_poly.pdbx_seq_one_letter_code
_entity_poly.pdbx_strand_id
1 'polypeptide(L)'
;LVPPLSSCLIVFATTPLPTSNLFHEASCSADALDESNLYLWEKDPPYNYPEPFMTVDEAHYTWNMVDVLISQHWRLAKVVRAECALRFTNGKVQDLLDDMVERLVGCIDRWITIASHVTVMEETGRNRVIAGCVGKLEIYSMTVRR
;
A
#
# COMPACT_ATOMS: atom_id res chain seq x y z
N LEU A 1 -24.06 1.39 16.35
CA LEU A 1 -24.19 0.58 15.10
C LEU A 1 -22.99 0.93 14.24
N VAL A 2 -22.07 -0.02 14.05
CA VAL A 2 -20.92 0.18 13.14
C VAL A 2 -21.46 0.07 11.71
N PRO A 3 -21.23 1.06 10.83
CA PRO A 3 -21.68 0.95 9.45
C PRO A 3 -21.00 -0.25 8.77
N PRO A 4 -21.72 -1.01 7.94
CA PRO A 4 -21.12 -2.14 7.22
C PRO A 4 -20.01 -1.63 6.30
N LEU A 5 -18.86 -2.30 6.34
CA LEU A 5 -17.75 -2.04 5.44
C LEU A 5 -18.21 -2.23 3.99
N SER A 6 -17.88 -1.28 3.12
CA SER A 6 -18.20 -1.36 1.69
C SER A 6 -17.66 -2.66 1.08
N SER A 7 -18.47 -3.30 0.22
CA SER A 7 -18.08 -4.52 -0.49
C SER A 7 -16.76 -4.37 -1.25
N CYS A 8 -16.48 -3.17 -1.79
CA CYS A 8 -15.21 -2.88 -2.45
C CYS A 8 -14.04 -2.99 -1.47
N LEU A 9 -14.17 -2.42 -0.25
CA LEU A 9 -13.14 -2.50 0.79
C LEU A 9 -12.90 -3.96 1.21
N ILE A 10 -13.95 -4.76 1.30
CA ILE A 10 -13.83 -6.20 1.62
C ILE A 10 -13.06 -6.93 0.52
N VAL A 11 -13.39 -6.71 -0.75
CA VAL A 11 -12.70 -7.33 -1.90
C VAL A 11 -11.22 -6.94 -1.91
N PHE A 12 -10.92 -5.65 -1.73
CA PHE A 12 -9.54 -5.17 -1.64
C PHE A 12 -8.78 -5.80 -0.47
N ALA A 13 -9.38 -5.83 0.72
CA ALA A 13 -8.82 -6.47 1.91
C ALA A 13 -8.59 -7.98 1.77
N THR A 14 -9.31 -8.64 0.86
CA THR A 14 -9.19 -10.09 0.59
C THR A 14 -8.28 -10.42 -0.57
N THR A 15 -7.71 -9.43 -1.24
CA THR A 15 -6.80 -9.68 -2.35
C THR A 15 -5.55 -10.40 -1.80
N PRO A 16 -5.05 -11.47 -2.45
CA PRO A 16 -3.87 -12.16 -1.98
C PRO A 16 -2.62 -11.27 -2.14
N LEU A 17 -1.67 -11.42 -1.23
CA LEU A 17 -0.35 -10.81 -1.38
C LEU A 17 0.35 -11.36 -2.64
N PRO A 18 1.28 -10.58 -3.24
CA PRO A 18 2.11 -11.08 -4.32
C PRO A 18 2.89 -12.34 -3.90
N THR A 19 3.15 -13.21 -4.87
CA THR A 19 3.88 -14.48 -4.69
C THR A 19 5.17 -14.53 -5.49
N SER A 20 5.64 -13.40 -6.00
CA SER A 20 6.88 -13.32 -6.75
C SER A 20 8.10 -13.47 -5.84
N ASN A 21 9.20 -13.99 -6.40
CA ASN A 21 10.47 -14.08 -5.67
C ASN A 21 10.95 -12.71 -5.21
N LEU A 22 10.78 -11.69 -6.06
CA LEU A 22 11.14 -10.32 -5.74
C LEU A 22 10.36 -9.82 -4.51
N PHE A 23 9.06 -10.12 -4.43
CA PHE A 23 8.27 -9.79 -3.25
C PHE A 23 8.81 -10.48 -1.99
N HIS A 24 9.09 -11.79 -2.09
CA HIS A 24 9.59 -12.56 -0.96
C HIS A 24 10.94 -12.03 -0.44
N GLU A 25 11.89 -11.74 -1.32
CA GLU A 25 13.21 -11.21 -0.96
C GLU A 25 13.10 -9.83 -0.29
N ALA A 26 12.39 -8.89 -0.93
CA ALA A 26 12.17 -7.54 -0.41
C ALA A 26 11.39 -7.55 0.91
N SER A 27 10.47 -8.50 1.10
CA SER A 27 9.67 -8.59 2.33
C SER A 27 10.47 -9.03 3.56
N CYS A 28 11.66 -9.61 3.34
CA CYS A 28 12.51 -10.15 4.40
C CYS A 28 13.47 -9.11 4.96
N SER A 29 14.05 -8.25 4.12
CA SER A 29 15.02 -7.24 4.55
C SER A 29 14.98 -5.99 3.66
N ALA A 30 15.22 -4.83 4.26
CA ALA A 30 15.47 -3.59 3.52
C ALA A 30 16.82 -3.60 2.80
N ASP A 31 17.76 -4.46 3.24
CA ASP A 31 19.09 -4.59 2.64
C ASP A 31 19.11 -5.59 1.47
N ALA A 32 17.98 -6.26 1.20
CA ALA A 32 17.90 -7.26 0.12
C ALA A 32 17.91 -6.62 -1.27
N LEU A 33 17.41 -5.39 -1.39
CA LEU A 33 17.30 -4.64 -2.64
C LEU A 33 17.67 -3.18 -2.41
N ASP A 34 18.12 -2.51 -3.48
CA ASP A 34 18.26 -1.06 -3.47
C ASP A 34 16.88 -0.40 -3.61
N GLU A 35 16.32 0.04 -2.47
CA GLU A 35 15.05 0.77 -2.39
C GLU A 35 15.24 2.29 -2.50
N SER A 36 16.42 2.82 -2.85
CA SER A 36 16.73 4.25 -2.78
C SER A 36 15.81 5.14 -3.61
N ASN A 37 15.26 4.60 -4.71
CA ASN A 37 14.37 5.31 -5.64
C ASN A 37 12.89 5.00 -5.41
N LEU A 38 12.57 4.15 -4.43
CA LEU A 38 11.21 3.68 -4.18
C LEU A 38 10.28 4.82 -3.74
N TYR A 39 10.82 5.83 -3.05
CA TYR A 39 10.08 7.03 -2.62
C TYR A 39 9.41 7.80 -3.77
N LEU A 40 9.91 7.65 -5.02
CA LEU A 40 9.30 8.29 -6.19
C LEU A 40 7.95 7.65 -6.56
N TRP A 41 7.78 6.39 -6.18
CA TRP A 41 6.60 5.57 -6.46
C TRP A 41 5.57 5.60 -5.32
N GLU A 42 5.96 6.04 -4.13
CA GLU A 42 5.08 6.23 -2.97
C GLU A 42 4.32 7.57 -2.97
N LYS A 43 4.64 8.45 -3.92
CA LYS A 43 4.00 9.76 -4.02
C LYS A 43 2.54 9.62 -4.43
N ASP A 44 1.69 10.43 -3.82
CA ASP A 44 0.31 10.56 -4.25
C ASP A 44 0.26 11.27 -5.61
N PRO A 45 -0.65 10.88 -6.50
CA PRO A 45 -0.86 11.62 -7.74
C PRO A 45 -1.41 13.03 -7.46
N PRO A 46 -1.26 14.00 -8.40
CA PRO A 46 -0.82 13.84 -9.79
C PRO A 46 0.70 13.68 -9.94
N TYR A 47 1.10 12.83 -10.88
CA TYR A 47 2.50 12.58 -11.20
C TYR A 47 3.03 13.62 -12.20
N ASN A 48 3.86 14.54 -11.74
CA ASN A 48 4.40 15.65 -12.57
C ASN A 48 5.55 15.24 -13.50
N TYR A 49 5.65 13.96 -13.89
CA TYR A 49 6.71 13.45 -14.74
C TYR A 49 6.13 12.79 -15.99
N PRO A 50 6.80 12.91 -17.16
CA PRO A 50 6.32 12.31 -18.40
C PRO A 50 6.22 10.79 -18.25
N GLU A 51 5.11 10.24 -18.72
CA GLU A 51 4.88 8.79 -18.71
C GLU A 51 5.78 8.12 -19.77
N PRO A 52 6.56 7.09 -19.40
CA PRO A 52 7.36 6.36 -20.36
C PRO A 52 6.46 5.59 -21.33
N PHE A 53 6.97 5.33 -22.53
CA PHE A 53 6.28 4.48 -23.48
C PHE A 53 6.21 3.05 -22.94
N MET A 54 4.99 2.46 -22.92
CA MET A 54 4.75 1.14 -22.37
C MET A 54 5.27 0.02 -23.30
N THR A 55 6.58 -0.18 -23.29
CA THR A 55 7.21 -1.38 -23.84
C THR A 55 6.97 -2.58 -22.93
N VAL A 56 7.29 -3.79 -23.42
CA VAL A 56 7.26 -5.01 -22.59
C VAL A 56 8.20 -4.87 -21.39
N ASP A 57 9.39 -4.29 -21.59
CA ASP A 57 10.38 -4.07 -20.54
C ASP A 57 9.89 -3.07 -19.49
N GLU A 58 9.27 -1.96 -19.92
CA GLU A 58 8.72 -0.96 -19.00
C GLU A 58 7.55 -1.54 -18.18
N ALA A 59 6.70 -2.37 -18.82
CA ALA A 59 5.64 -3.07 -18.11
C ALA A 59 6.20 -4.03 -17.05
N HIS A 60 7.24 -4.79 -17.39
CA HIS A 60 7.89 -5.70 -16.46
C HIS A 60 8.57 -4.94 -15.31
N TYR A 61 9.30 -3.86 -15.62
CA TYR A 61 9.88 -2.97 -14.62
C TYR A 61 8.82 -2.39 -13.68
N THR A 62 7.70 -1.92 -14.23
CA THR A 62 6.57 -1.39 -13.44
C THR A 62 6.03 -2.43 -12.47
N TRP A 63 5.83 -3.67 -12.91
CA TRP A 63 5.38 -4.75 -12.03
C TRP A 63 6.40 -5.12 -10.95
N ASN A 64 7.68 -5.14 -11.29
CA ASN A 64 8.74 -5.36 -10.30
C ASN A 64 8.72 -4.26 -9.22
N MET A 65 8.57 -3.00 -9.62
CA MET A 65 8.46 -1.89 -8.66
C MET A 65 7.21 -1.99 -7.78
N VAL A 66 6.08 -2.43 -8.35
CA VAL A 66 4.87 -2.73 -7.57
C VAL A 66 5.14 -3.81 -6.52
N ASP A 67 5.82 -4.89 -6.88
CA ASP A 67 6.16 -5.96 -5.92
C ASP A 67 7.06 -5.45 -4.80
N VAL A 68 8.08 -4.63 -5.12
CA VAL A 68 8.98 -4.02 -4.12
C VAL A 68 8.22 -3.08 -3.19
N LEU A 69 7.32 -2.23 -3.71
CA LEU A 69 6.45 -1.37 -2.89
C LEU A 69 5.62 -2.22 -1.92
N ILE A 70 4.89 -3.21 -2.43
CA ILE A 70 4.03 -4.06 -1.59
C ILE A 70 4.85 -4.77 -0.51
N SER A 71 6.08 -5.17 -0.83
CA SER A 71 7.00 -5.81 0.11
C SER A 71 7.44 -4.89 1.25
N GLN A 72 7.84 -3.67 0.91
CA GLN A 72 8.26 -2.67 1.88
C GLN A 72 7.11 -2.33 2.83
N HIS A 73 5.92 -2.06 2.30
CA HIS A 73 4.73 -1.80 3.10
C HIS A 73 4.36 -2.99 3.99
N TRP A 74 4.47 -4.21 3.47
CA TRP A 74 4.24 -5.42 4.27
C TRP A 74 5.23 -5.56 5.42
N ARG A 75 6.52 -5.27 5.17
CA ARG A 75 7.58 -5.25 6.19
C ARG A 75 7.29 -4.21 7.27
N LEU A 76 6.92 -2.98 6.90
CA LEU A 76 6.53 -1.93 7.83
C LEU A 76 5.27 -2.32 8.65
N ALA A 77 4.27 -2.92 7.99
CA ALA A 77 3.06 -3.39 8.66
C ALA A 77 3.33 -4.52 9.67
N LYS A 78 4.36 -5.36 9.47
CA LYS A 78 4.81 -6.32 10.48
C LYS A 78 5.39 -5.64 11.72
N VAL A 79 6.22 -4.60 11.53
CA VAL A 79 6.81 -3.84 12.65
C VAL A 79 5.73 -3.18 13.48
N VAL A 80 4.81 -2.47 12.82
CA VAL A 80 3.66 -1.84 13.47
C VAL A 80 2.82 -2.86 14.26
N ARG A 81 2.56 -4.05 13.69
CA ARG A 81 1.83 -5.11 14.39
C ARG A 81 2.53 -5.55 15.67
N ALA A 82 3.85 -5.76 15.61
CA ALA A 82 4.64 -6.16 16.77
C ALA A 82 4.56 -5.10 17.87
N GLU A 83 4.61 -3.82 17.50
CA GLU A 83 4.44 -2.71 18.43
C GLU A 83 3.03 -2.66 19.03
N CYS A 84 1.98 -2.80 18.21
CA CYS A 84 0.59 -2.83 18.68
C CYS A 84 0.36 -3.98 19.68
N ALA A 85 0.91 -5.17 19.39
CA ALA A 85 0.83 -6.32 20.29
C ALA A 85 1.48 -6.03 21.64
N LEU A 86 2.65 -5.38 21.64
CA LEU A 86 3.35 -4.98 22.86
C LEU A 86 2.57 -3.92 23.67
N ARG A 87 2.00 -2.92 23.00
CA ARG A 87 1.16 -1.90 23.66
C ARG A 87 -0.09 -2.50 24.28
N PHE A 88 -0.72 -3.47 23.59
CA PHE A 88 -1.85 -4.22 24.10
C PHE A 88 -1.49 -5.00 25.38
N THR A 89 -0.37 -5.75 25.37
CA THR A 89 0.08 -6.48 26.57
C THR A 89 0.44 -5.58 27.74
N ASN A 90 0.84 -4.33 27.46
CA ASN A 90 1.19 -3.33 28.47
C ASN A 90 -0.04 -2.54 29.00
N GLY A 91 -1.26 -2.92 28.62
CA GLY A 91 -2.49 -2.27 29.10
C GLY A 91 -2.79 -0.90 28.47
N LYS A 92 -2.05 -0.48 27.44
CA LYS A 92 -2.25 0.79 26.73
C LYS A 92 -3.32 0.68 25.63
N VAL A 93 -4.46 0.08 25.98
CA VAL A 93 -5.48 -0.27 24.98
C VAL A 93 -6.18 0.96 24.41
N GLN A 94 -6.41 2.00 25.22
CA GLN A 94 -7.06 3.21 24.73
C GLN A 94 -6.17 3.98 23.74
N ASP A 95 -4.91 4.24 24.09
CA ASP A 95 -3.94 4.87 23.20
C ASP A 95 -3.80 4.10 21.87
N LEU A 96 -3.81 2.77 21.93
CA LEU A 96 -3.78 1.92 20.75
C LEU A 96 -5.03 2.10 19.87
N LEU A 97 -6.22 2.16 20.47
CA LEU A 97 -7.46 2.34 19.73
C LEU A 97 -7.53 3.73 19.09
N ASP A 98 -7.10 4.77 19.80
CA ASP A 98 -7.09 6.13 19.28
C ASP A 98 -6.11 6.26 18.10
N ASP A 99 -4.89 5.74 18.23
CA ASP A 99 -3.90 5.66 17.14
C ASP A 99 -4.43 4.86 15.94
N MET A 100 -5.14 3.75 16.17
CA MET A 100 -5.73 2.94 15.10
C MET A 100 -6.83 3.69 14.36
N VAL A 101 -7.68 4.45 15.07
CA VAL A 101 -8.74 5.26 14.46
C VAL A 101 -8.14 6.41 13.65
N GLU A 102 -7.16 7.13 14.20
CA GLU A 102 -6.49 8.23 13.49
C GLU A 102 -5.84 7.74 12.18
N ARG A 103 -5.11 6.62 12.25
CA ARG A 103 -4.51 6.00 11.06
C ARG A 103 -5.57 5.53 10.07
N LEU A 104 -6.66 4.94 10.56
CA LEU A 104 -7.76 4.48 9.69
C LEU A 104 -8.37 5.65 8.91
N VAL A 105 -8.64 6.76 9.60
CA VAL A 105 -9.19 7.97 9.00
C VAL A 105 -8.23 8.55 7.96
N GLY A 106 -6.94 8.67 8.29
CA GLY A 106 -5.93 9.16 7.35
C GLY A 106 -5.81 8.29 6.09
N CYS A 107 -5.78 6.96 6.25
CA CYS A 107 -5.74 6.03 5.13
C CYS A 107 -7.01 6.10 4.26
N ILE A 108 -8.20 6.28 4.84
CA ILE A 108 -9.45 6.45 4.07
C ILE A 108 -9.41 7.75 3.27
N ASP A 109 -9.00 8.86 3.88
CA ASP A 109 -8.94 10.16 3.20
C ASP A 109 -7.96 10.14 2.02
N ARG A 110 -6.78 9.54 2.24
CA ARG A 110 -5.78 9.32 1.21
C ARG A 110 -6.28 8.40 0.10
N TRP A 111 -6.96 7.30 0.45
CA TRP A 111 -7.58 6.41 -0.53
C TRP A 111 -8.66 7.11 -1.37
N ILE A 112 -9.54 7.91 -0.75
CA ILE A 112 -10.55 8.70 -1.48
C ILE A 112 -9.88 9.64 -2.47
N THR A 113 -8.80 10.32 -2.05
CA THR A 113 -8.03 11.24 -2.89
C THR A 113 -7.45 10.51 -4.10
N ILE A 114 -6.75 9.39 -3.89
CA ILE A 114 -6.18 8.58 -4.97
C ILE A 114 -7.28 8.01 -5.88
N ALA A 115 -8.35 7.48 -5.31
CA ALA A 115 -9.45 6.89 -6.07
C ALA A 115 -10.14 7.93 -6.95
N SER A 116 -10.39 9.14 -6.43
CA SER A 116 -10.96 10.24 -7.20
C SER A 116 -10.06 10.60 -8.38
N HIS A 117 -8.74 10.63 -8.17
CA HIS A 117 -7.79 10.91 -9.23
C HIS A 117 -7.78 9.80 -10.29
N VAL A 118 -7.69 8.53 -9.89
CA VAL A 118 -7.74 7.38 -10.81
C VAL A 118 -9.04 7.31 -11.62
N THR A 119 -10.18 7.72 -11.05
CA THR A 119 -11.46 7.73 -11.77
C THR A 119 -11.56 8.83 -12.82
N VAL A 120 -10.77 9.90 -12.69
CA VAL A 120 -10.78 11.07 -13.59
C VAL A 120 -9.62 11.03 -14.58
N MET A 121 -8.58 10.23 -14.32
CA MET A 121 -7.43 10.07 -15.21
C MET A 121 -7.83 9.44 -16.56
N GLU A 122 -7.57 10.18 -17.65
CA GLU A 122 -7.42 9.59 -18.99
C GLU A 122 -6.06 8.92 -19.19
N GLU A 123 -5.12 9.08 -18.24
CA GLU A 123 -3.77 8.51 -18.29
C GLU A 123 -3.80 6.98 -18.38
N THR A 124 -3.07 6.45 -19.36
CA THR A 124 -2.94 5.01 -19.63
C THR A 124 -1.48 4.60 -19.52
N GLY A 125 -1.16 3.65 -18.65
CA GLY A 125 0.19 3.11 -18.55
C GLY A 125 0.66 2.97 -17.11
N ARG A 126 1.93 3.28 -16.87
CA ARG A 126 2.61 3.18 -15.58
C ARG A 126 1.91 3.98 -14.50
N ASN A 127 1.55 5.23 -14.75
CA ASN A 127 0.99 6.13 -13.72
C ASN A 127 -0.32 5.58 -13.14
N ARG A 128 -1.17 5.00 -13.99
CA ARG A 128 -2.42 4.34 -13.57
C ARG A 128 -2.15 3.07 -12.76
N VAL A 129 -1.14 2.28 -13.13
CA VAL A 129 -0.74 1.08 -12.37
C VAL A 129 -0.23 1.49 -10.99
N ILE A 130 0.63 2.52 -10.90
CA ILE A 130 1.15 3.03 -9.63
C ILE A 130 0.00 3.51 -8.74
N ALA A 131 -0.86 4.40 -9.24
CA ALA A 131 -1.97 4.94 -8.45
C ALA A 131 -2.93 3.83 -7.98
N GLY A 132 -3.21 2.83 -8.82
CA GLY A 132 -3.99 1.65 -8.43
C GLY A 132 -3.32 0.80 -7.36
N CYS A 133 -1.99 0.68 -7.38
CA CYS A 133 -1.22 -0.06 -6.38
C CYS A 133 -1.12 0.69 -5.05
N VAL A 134 -0.86 2.00 -5.06
CA VAL A 134 -0.86 2.83 -3.84
C VAL A 134 -2.24 2.79 -3.17
N GLY A 135 -3.33 2.88 -3.94
CA GLY A 135 -4.69 2.74 -3.41
C GLY A 135 -4.97 1.37 -2.78
N LYS A 136 -4.38 0.28 -3.30
CA LYS A 136 -4.47 -1.06 -2.69
C LYS A 136 -3.63 -1.17 -1.42
N LEU A 137 -2.44 -0.60 -1.43
CA LEU A 137 -1.47 -0.66 -0.32
C LEU A 137 -1.99 -0.04 0.97
N GLU A 138 -2.72 1.07 0.86
CA GLU A 138 -3.38 1.69 2.01
C GLU A 138 -4.37 0.73 2.69
N ILE A 139 -5.18 0.02 1.90
CA ILE A 139 -6.15 -0.96 2.41
C ILE A 139 -5.44 -2.20 2.99
N TYR A 140 -4.34 -2.65 2.39
CA TYR A 140 -3.55 -3.76 2.96
C TYR A 140 -2.94 -3.43 4.32
N SER A 141 -2.49 -2.18 4.51
CA SER A 141 -1.96 -1.73 5.80
C SER A 141 -3.03 -1.72 6.90
N MET A 142 -4.30 -1.58 6.53
CA MET A 142 -5.48 -1.59 7.41
C MET A 142 -6.02 -3.00 7.68
N THR A 143 -5.94 -3.89 6.70
CA THR A 143 -6.60 -5.21 6.73
C THR A 143 -5.59 -6.33 6.85
N VAL A 144 -4.88 -6.32 7.97
CA VAL A 144 -3.89 -7.34 8.23
C VAL A 144 -4.56 -8.58 8.81
N ARG A 145 -4.93 -9.52 7.93
CA ARG A 145 -5.45 -10.84 8.32
C ARG A 145 -4.35 -11.73 8.92
N ARG A 146 -4.86 -12.64 9.74
CA ARG A 146 -4.23 -13.71 10.53
C ARG A 146 -3.40 -14.67 9.69
#